data_AF-A0A2T9Y4Z2-F1
#
_entry.id   AF-A0A2T9Y4Z2-F1
#
_cell.length_a   1.000
_cell.length_b   1.000
_cell.length_c   1.000
_cell.angle_alpha   90.00
_cell.angle_beta   90.00
_cell.angle_gamma   90.00
#
_symmetry.space_group_name_H-M   'P 1'
#
loop_
_entity.id
_entity.type
_entity.pdbx_description
1 polymer ?
#
loop_
_entity_poly.entity_id
_entity_poly.type
_entity_poly.pdbx_seq_one_letter_code
_entity_poly.pdbx_strand_id
1 'polypeptide(L)'
;MRFVSLANFAFSKSLIANFLLCERDTFPFHIIVKFPDFQNGKVFLNLVKDGIVEANDFYQPKKYNEGCTNNCLYEIKYNNEKPPIYFNMLIGDYVFGDDSFYLSFQNKFTKKGCTEVQSCGGFVLPFNREFEVENKE
;
A
#
# COMPACT_ATOMS: atom_id res chain seq x y z
N MET A 1 27.43 -6.63 34.64
CA MET A 1 26.31 -7.08 33.79
C MET A 1 25.08 -6.29 34.17
N ARG A 2 24.63 -5.35 33.32
CA ARG A 2 23.38 -4.62 33.49
C ARG A 2 22.31 -5.31 32.63
N PHE A 3 21.27 -5.83 33.27
CA PHE A 3 20.09 -6.35 32.59
C PHE A 3 19.29 -5.15 32.04
N VAL A 4 19.14 -5.10 30.72
CA VAL A 4 18.27 -4.14 30.05
C VAL A 4 16.85 -4.68 30.09
N SER A 5 15.94 -3.83 30.56
CA SER A 5 14.51 -4.07 30.72
C SER A 5 13.83 -4.40 29.39
N LEU A 6 13.30 -5.62 29.27
CA LEU A 6 12.43 -6.09 28.20
C LEU A 6 10.99 -5.69 28.53
N ALA A 7 10.64 -4.43 28.29
CA ALA A 7 9.27 -3.97 28.42
C ALA A 7 8.99 -2.88 27.40
N ASN A 8 8.95 -3.22 26.10
CA ASN A 8 8.40 -2.34 25.06
C ASN A 8 8.14 -3.03 23.69
N PHE A 9 7.91 -4.34 23.65
CA PHE A 9 7.73 -5.07 22.37
C PHE A 9 6.42 -5.86 22.28
N ALA A 10 5.39 -5.45 23.02
CA ALA A 10 4.07 -6.10 23.01
C ALA A 10 2.96 -5.30 22.31
N PHE A 11 3.20 -4.03 21.95
CA PHE A 11 2.15 -3.18 21.38
C PHE A 11 1.98 -3.27 19.85
N SER A 12 2.95 -3.78 19.08
CA SER A 12 2.83 -3.80 17.61
C SER A 12 2.13 -5.03 17.03
N LYS A 13 2.09 -6.17 17.74
CA LYS A 13 1.44 -7.40 17.25
C LYS A 13 -0.08 -7.40 17.44
N SER A 14 -0.58 -6.78 18.51
CA SER A 14 -2.01 -6.79 18.86
C SER A 14 -2.88 -5.96 17.91
N LEU A 15 -2.37 -4.82 17.44
CA LEU A 15 -3.07 -3.97 16.47
C LEU A 15 -3.24 -4.65 15.10
N ILE A 16 -2.27 -5.46 14.68
CA ILE A 16 -2.32 -6.19 13.41
C ILE A 16 -3.12 -7.49 13.56
N ALA A 17 -3.07 -8.17 14.71
CA ALA A 17 -3.96 -9.29 14.95
C ALA A 17 -5.44 -8.85 14.90
N ASN A 18 -5.80 -7.70 15.46
CA ASN A 18 -7.17 -7.18 15.29
C ASN A 18 -7.49 -6.66 13.89
N PHE A 19 -6.48 -6.31 13.07
CA PHE A 19 -6.68 -5.88 11.68
C PHE A 19 -6.70 -7.06 10.69
N LEU A 20 -5.98 -8.15 10.99
CA LEU A 20 -5.86 -9.37 10.16
C LEU A 20 -6.79 -10.51 10.63
N LEU A 21 -7.25 -10.53 11.87
CA LEU A 21 -8.25 -11.50 12.38
C LEU A 21 -9.70 -11.03 12.18
N CYS A 22 -9.91 -9.94 11.44
CA CYS A 22 -11.21 -9.70 10.81
C CYS A 22 -11.32 -10.61 9.58
N GLU A 23 -11.28 -11.93 9.82
CA GLU A 23 -11.52 -12.94 8.80
C GLU A 23 -12.98 -12.81 8.36
N ARG A 24 -13.19 -12.37 7.11
CA ARG A 24 -14.44 -12.36 6.30
C ARG A 24 -15.12 -11.03 6.00
N ASP A 25 -14.61 -9.91 6.48
CA ASP A 25 -15.06 -8.63 5.93
C ASP A 25 -14.06 -8.20 4.86
N THR A 26 -14.40 -8.48 3.60
CA THR A 26 -13.76 -7.87 2.43
C THR A 26 -13.80 -6.38 2.66
N PHE A 27 -12.68 -5.78 3.07
CA PHE A 27 -12.58 -4.34 3.23
C PHE A 27 -12.93 -3.73 1.87
N PRO A 28 -14.04 -2.99 1.73
CA PRO A 28 -14.49 -2.48 0.43
C PRO A 28 -13.67 -1.25 0.00
N PHE A 29 -12.46 -1.09 0.55
CA PHE A 29 -11.62 0.07 0.35
C PHE A 29 -10.26 -0.35 -0.15
N HIS A 30 -9.79 0.36 -1.17
CA HIS A 30 -8.48 0.14 -1.74
C HIS A 30 -7.44 0.91 -0.92
N ILE A 31 -6.32 0.26 -0.61
CA ILE A 31 -5.35 0.83 0.30
C ILE A 31 -3.93 0.36 0.02
N ILE A 32 -2.99 1.31 0.12
CA ILE A 32 -1.56 1.01 0.20
C ILE A 32 -1.07 1.39 1.60
N VAL A 33 -0.52 0.43 2.33
CA VAL A 33 -0.11 0.62 3.72
C VAL A 33 1.33 0.19 3.93
N LYS A 34 2.09 0.98 4.69
CA LYS A 34 3.40 0.62 5.21
C LYS A 34 3.41 0.82 6.72
N PHE A 35 3.87 -0.19 7.45
CA PHE A 35 4.08 -0.09 8.89
C PHE A 35 5.57 -0.09 9.23
N PRO A 36 5.98 0.57 10.33
CA PRO A 36 7.35 0.51 10.82
C PRO A 36 7.74 -0.93 11.11
N ASP A 37 8.94 -1.33 10.69
CA ASP A 37 9.56 -2.61 11.03
C ASP A 37 8.80 -3.87 10.55
N PHE A 38 7.85 -3.71 9.63
CA PHE A 38 7.05 -4.81 9.11
C PHE A 38 7.59 -5.34 7.77
N GLN A 39 7.74 -6.66 7.67
CA GLN A 39 8.03 -7.39 6.42
C GLN A 39 9.19 -6.79 5.59
N ASN A 40 10.26 -6.30 6.24
CA ASN A 40 11.46 -5.74 5.59
C ASN A 40 11.18 -4.60 4.58
N GLY A 41 10.21 -3.73 4.87
CA GLY A 41 9.93 -2.56 4.03
C GLY A 41 8.99 -2.82 2.86
N LYS A 42 8.34 -3.99 2.83
CA LYS A 42 7.18 -4.25 1.98
C LYS A 42 6.01 -3.33 2.34
N VAL A 43 5.10 -3.19 1.38
CA VAL A 43 3.83 -2.48 1.53
C VAL A 43 2.69 -3.48 1.39
N PHE A 44 1.67 -3.36 2.22
CA PHE A 44 0.41 -4.05 2.04
C PHE A 44 -0.39 -3.35 0.95
N LEU A 45 -0.90 -4.12 0.00
CA LEU A 45 -1.79 -3.65 -1.06
C LEU A 45 -3.10 -4.43 -0.96
N ASN A 46 -4.21 -3.71 -0.81
CA ASN A 46 -5.54 -4.23 -1.05
C ASN A 46 -6.14 -3.51 -2.28
N LEU A 47 -6.54 -4.30 -3.28
CA LEU A 47 -7.15 -3.84 -4.51
C LEU A 47 -8.37 -4.72 -4.79
N VAL A 48 -9.55 -4.11 -4.89
CA VAL A 48 -10.82 -4.81 -5.17
C VAL A 48 -11.46 -4.22 -6.42
N LYS A 49 -11.50 -4.94 -7.52
CA LYS A 49 -12.14 -4.47 -8.77
C LYS A 49 -13.43 -5.24 -9.00
N ASP A 50 -14.54 -4.55 -9.27
CA ASP A 50 -15.84 -5.18 -9.54
C ASP A 50 -16.26 -6.19 -8.45
N GLY A 51 -15.93 -5.91 -7.19
CA GLY A 51 -16.15 -6.81 -6.05
C GLY A 51 -15.18 -7.99 -5.95
N ILE A 52 -14.25 -8.14 -6.90
CA ILE A 52 -13.23 -9.19 -6.95
C ILE A 52 -11.91 -8.67 -6.36
N VAL A 53 -11.35 -9.43 -5.42
CA VAL A 53 -10.04 -9.11 -4.84
C VAL A 53 -8.94 -9.41 -5.85
N GLU A 54 -8.30 -8.36 -6.35
CA GLU A 54 -7.20 -8.40 -7.31
C GLU A 54 -5.84 -8.56 -6.63
N ALA A 55 -5.68 -7.93 -5.47
CA ALA A 55 -4.49 -8.02 -4.62
C ALA A 55 -4.89 -7.87 -3.15
N ASN A 56 -4.30 -8.68 -2.26
CA ASN A 56 -4.53 -8.61 -0.82
C ASN A 56 -3.35 -9.23 -0.05
N ASP A 57 -2.15 -8.65 -0.21
CA ASP A 57 -0.92 -9.18 0.39
C ASP A 57 0.16 -8.09 0.52
N PHE A 58 1.34 -8.46 1.01
CA PHE A 58 2.53 -7.63 1.15
C PHE A 58 3.47 -7.78 -0.05
N TYR A 59 3.73 -6.67 -0.72
CA TYR A 59 4.56 -6.60 -1.92
C TYR A 59 5.77 -5.71 -1.70
N GLN A 60 6.86 -6.01 -2.41
CA GLN A 60 8.05 -5.18 -2.39
C GLN A 60 7.92 -4.06 -3.42
N PRO A 61 7.78 -2.78 -3.02
CA PRO A 61 7.81 -1.68 -3.97
C PRO A 61 9.24 -1.50 -4.50
N LYS A 62 9.36 -1.21 -5.79
CA LYS A 62 10.62 -0.86 -6.45
C LYS A 62 10.54 0.56 -6.98
N LYS A 63 11.65 1.31 -6.97
CA LYS A 63 11.68 2.62 -7.63
C LYS A 63 11.50 2.38 -9.13
N TYR A 64 10.58 3.10 -9.76
CA TYR A 64 10.38 3.04 -11.20
C TYR A 64 11.57 3.65 -11.96
N ASN A 65 12.13 4.74 -11.43
CA ASN A 65 13.34 5.38 -11.95
C ASN A 65 14.41 5.44 -10.86
N GLU A 66 15.51 4.70 -11.03
CA GLU A 66 16.60 4.63 -10.04
C GLU A 66 17.33 5.96 -9.85
N GLY A 67 17.39 6.81 -10.87
CA GLY A 67 18.02 8.14 -10.81
C GLY A 67 17.20 9.19 -10.07
N CYS A 68 15.98 8.87 -9.67
CA CYS A 68 15.12 9.80 -8.95
C CYS A 68 15.53 9.97 -7.48
N THR A 69 15.58 11.23 -7.06
CA THR A 69 16.02 11.66 -5.71
C THR A 69 14.94 12.39 -4.90
N ASN A 70 13.77 12.66 -5.47
CA ASN A 70 12.68 13.34 -4.77
C ASN A 70 11.32 12.95 -5.33
N ASN A 71 10.35 12.65 -4.46
CA ASN A 71 8.96 12.28 -4.81
C ASN A 71 8.85 11.16 -5.87
N CYS A 72 9.78 10.20 -5.80
CA CYS A 72 9.90 9.15 -6.80
C CYS A 72 8.67 8.28 -6.90
N LEU A 73 8.34 7.88 -8.13
CA LEU A 73 7.36 6.84 -8.40
C LEU A 73 7.95 5.48 -8.05
N TYR A 74 7.12 4.69 -7.39
CA TYR A 74 7.38 3.30 -7.05
C TYR A 74 6.39 2.42 -7.78
N GLU A 75 6.86 1.27 -8.25
CA GLU A 75 6.01 0.23 -8.82
C GLU A 75 5.75 -0.87 -7.79
N ILE A 76 4.52 -1.38 -7.77
CA ILE A 76 4.11 -2.58 -7.06
C ILE A 76 3.67 -3.60 -8.11
N LYS A 77 4.48 -4.63 -8.32
CA LYS A 77 4.12 -5.79 -9.14
C LYS A 77 3.47 -6.85 -8.26
N TYR A 78 2.15 -6.99 -8.36
CA TYR A 78 1.35 -7.91 -7.55
C TYR A 78 0.91 -9.17 -8.31
N ASN A 79 0.88 -9.12 -9.64
CA ASN A 79 0.65 -10.25 -10.53
C ASN A 79 1.57 -10.12 -11.76
N ASN A 80 2.03 -11.25 -12.33
CA ASN A 80 2.89 -11.25 -13.52
C ASN A 80 2.16 -10.99 -14.83
N GLU A 81 0.86 -11.25 -14.86
CA GLU A 81 -0.01 -11.10 -16.04
C GLU A 81 -0.74 -9.76 -16.05
N LYS A 82 -0.69 -9.00 -14.95
CA LYS A 82 -1.35 -7.70 -14.82
C LYS A 82 -0.34 -6.56 -14.76
N PRO A 83 -0.71 -5.35 -15.23
CA PRO A 83 0.13 -4.18 -15.06
C PRO A 83 0.35 -3.86 -13.57
N PRO A 84 1.51 -3.30 -13.21
CA PRO A 84 1.80 -2.90 -11.84
C PRO A 84 0.98 -1.65 -11.45
N ILE A 85 0.92 -1.40 -10.14
CA ILE A 85 0.48 -0.09 -9.62
C ILE A 85 1.70 0.81 -9.52
N TYR A 86 1.59 2.04 -10.01
CA TYR A 86 2.60 3.08 -9.80
C TYR A 86 2.11 4.03 -8.73
N PHE A 87 2.97 4.45 -7.80
CA PHE A 87 2.57 5.40 -6.77
C PHE A 87 3.74 6.16 -6.16
N ASN A 88 3.44 7.30 -5.56
CA ASN A 88 4.31 7.98 -4.60
C ASN A 88 3.47 8.42 -3.38
N MET A 89 3.97 9.34 -2.54
CA MET A 89 3.24 9.81 -1.35
C MET A 89 2.07 10.76 -1.68
N LEU A 90 1.89 11.13 -2.95
CA LEU A 90 0.92 12.12 -3.42
C LEU A 90 -0.17 11.47 -4.27
N ILE A 91 0.24 10.62 -5.22
CA ILE A 91 -0.62 10.09 -6.28
C ILE A 91 -0.32 8.60 -6.53
N GLY A 92 -1.28 7.90 -7.11
CA GLY A 92 -1.06 6.59 -7.72
C GLY A 92 -1.70 6.51 -9.10
N ASP A 93 -1.26 5.54 -9.88
CA ASP A 93 -1.80 5.18 -11.18
C ASP A 93 -1.97 3.66 -11.23
N TYR A 94 -3.13 3.24 -11.70
CA TYR A 94 -3.47 1.84 -11.95
C TYR A 94 -3.77 1.65 -13.43
N VAL A 95 -3.01 0.78 -14.09
CA VAL A 95 -3.20 0.48 -15.50
C VAL A 95 -3.92 -0.86 -15.64
N PHE A 96 -4.95 -0.91 -16.48
CA PHE A 96 -5.68 -2.13 -16.78
C PHE A 96 -6.13 -2.11 -18.24
N GLY A 97 -5.64 -3.09 -19.03
CA GLY A 97 -5.85 -3.06 -20.48
C GLY A 97 -5.25 -1.79 -21.09
N ASP A 98 -6.05 -1.07 -21.86
CA ASP A 98 -5.69 0.21 -22.48
C ASP A 98 -6.03 1.43 -21.60
N ASP A 99 -6.67 1.21 -20.45
CA ASP A 99 -7.11 2.27 -19.56
C ASP A 99 -6.10 2.54 -18.45
N SER A 100 -5.93 3.82 -18.12
CA SER A 100 -5.16 4.27 -16.96
C SER A 100 -6.05 5.04 -16.00
N PHE A 101 -6.06 4.59 -14.75
CA PHE A 101 -6.87 5.14 -13.68
C PHE A 101 -5.99 5.87 -12.68
N TYR A 102 -6.16 7.18 -12.62
CA TYR A 102 -5.53 8.01 -11.59
C TYR A 102 -6.15 7.73 -10.21
N LEU A 103 -5.30 7.36 -9.26
CA LEU A 103 -5.62 7.07 -7.87
C LEU A 103 -5.36 8.33 -7.02
N SER A 104 -6.43 8.95 -6.54
CA SER A 104 -6.35 10.06 -5.59
C SER A 104 -6.35 9.52 -4.17
N PHE A 105 -5.28 9.78 -3.41
CA PHE A 105 -5.22 9.38 -2.01
C PHE A 105 -6.01 10.33 -1.12
N GLN A 106 -7.14 9.85 -0.60
CA GLN A 106 -8.01 10.59 0.32
C GLN A 106 -7.69 10.21 1.77
N ASN A 107 -7.79 11.15 2.70
CA ASN A 107 -7.55 10.89 4.14
C ASN A 107 -6.21 10.18 4.43
N LYS A 108 -5.17 10.48 3.64
CA LYS A 108 -3.87 9.84 3.80
C LYS A 108 -3.26 10.15 5.16
N PHE A 109 -2.64 9.13 5.76
CA PHE A 109 -1.86 9.26 6.98
C PHE A 109 -0.39 9.01 6.67
N THR A 110 0.48 9.93 7.09
CA THR A 110 1.92 9.75 6.97
C THR A 110 2.58 10.09 8.30
N LYS A 111 3.60 9.32 8.69
CA LYS A 111 4.42 9.68 9.84
C LYS A 111 5.14 11.01 9.56
N LYS A 112 5.28 11.86 10.59
CA LYS A 112 5.96 13.16 10.46
C LYS A 112 7.36 12.99 9.85
N GLY A 113 7.66 13.79 8.82
CA GLY A 113 8.95 13.75 8.11
C GLY A 113 9.01 12.75 6.94
N CYS A 114 7.91 12.09 6.59
CA CYS A 114 7.85 11.25 5.39
C CYS A 114 7.82 12.11 4.12
N THR A 115 8.91 12.06 3.36
CA THR A 115 8.99 12.65 2.00
C THR A 115 8.97 11.58 0.92
N GLU A 116 9.41 10.34 1.22
CA GLU A 116 9.50 9.25 0.24
C GLU A 116 9.00 7.92 0.79
N VAL A 117 8.56 7.03 -0.10
CA VAL A 117 8.00 5.71 0.26
C VAL A 117 9.00 4.84 1.03
N GLN A 118 10.27 4.78 0.61
CA GLN A 118 11.27 3.93 1.25
C GLN A 118 11.72 4.46 2.61
N SER A 119 12.02 5.76 2.71
CA SER A 119 12.46 6.38 3.96
C SER A 119 11.33 6.58 4.97
N CYS A 120 10.07 6.55 4.53
CA CYS A 120 8.93 6.69 5.41
C CYS A 120 8.80 5.48 6.34
N GLY A 121 8.86 5.74 7.65
CA GLY A 121 8.68 4.71 8.67
C GLY A 121 7.26 4.14 8.71
N GLY A 122 6.27 4.80 8.13
CA GLY A 122 4.94 4.24 7.97
C GLY A 122 3.92 5.22 7.40
N PHE A 123 2.98 4.70 6.61
CA PHE A 123 1.92 5.45 5.95
C PHE A 123 0.69 4.60 5.67
N VAL A 124 -0.44 5.27 5.46
CA VAL A 124 -1.69 4.71 5.00
C VAL A 124 -2.20 5.59 3.86
N LEU A 125 -2.34 5.02 2.67
CA LEU A 125 -2.79 5.70 1.45
C LEU A 125 -4.07 5.02 0.95
N PRO A 126 -5.25 5.41 1.47
CA PRO A 126 -6.52 4.95 0.95
C PRO A 126 -6.81 5.64 -0.37
N PHE A 127 -7.39 4.92 -1.33
CA PHE A 127 -7.88 5.48 -2.57
C PHE A 127 -9.27 4.97 -2.89
N ASN A 128 -10.14 5.88 -3.30
CA ASN A 128 -11.49 5.55 -3.72
C ASN A 128 -11.55 5.57 -5.24
N ARG A 129 -11.83 4.41 -5.83
CA ARG A 129 -12.56 4.32 -7.10
C ARG A 129 -13.35 3.03 -7.09
N GLU A 130 -14.66 3.15 -7.24
CA GLU A 130 -15.40 2.10 -7.92
C GLU A 130 -14.83 2.06 -9.34
N PHE A 131 -14.06 1.02 -9.66
CA PHE A 131 -13.56 0.81 -11.02
C PHE A 131 -14.72 0.28 -11.88
N GLU A 132 -15.77 1.08 -12.05
CA GLU A 132 -16.84 0.73 -12.98
C GLU A 132 -16.24 0.77 -14.39
N VAL A 133 -16.03 -0.40 -14.98
CA VAL A 133 -15.74 -0.50 -16.41
C VAL A 133 -17.03 -0.09 -17.12
N GLU A 134 -17.07 1.11 -17.70
CA GLU A 134 -18.12 1.44 -18.66
C GLU A 134 -18.00 0.45 -19.82
N ASN A 135 -18.85 -0.57 -19.86
CA ASN A 135 -19.02 -1.42 -21.03
C ASN A 135 -19.50 -0.52 -22.17
N LYS A 136 -18.58 -0.10 -23.04
CA LYS A 136 -18.95 0.48 -24.33
C LYS A 136 -19.37 -0.68 -25.23
N GLU A 137 -20.69 -0.87 -25.33
CA GLU A 137 -21.33 -1.66 -26.39
C GLU A 137 -21.08 -1.08 -27.78
#